data_AF-A0A9E5E975-F1
#
_entry.id   AF-A0A9E5E975-F1
#
_cell.length_a   1.000
_cell.length_b   1.000
_cell.length_c   1.000
_cell.angle_alpha   90.00
_cell.angle_beta   90.00
_cell.angle_gamma   90.00
#
_symmetry.space_group_name_H-M   'P 1'
#
loop_
_entity.id
_entity.type
_entity.pdbx_description
1 polymer ?
#
loop_
_entity_poly.entity_id
_entity_poly.type
_entity_poly.pdbx_seq_one_letter_code
_entity_poly.pdbx_strand_id
1 'polypeptide(L)'
;MTWTPPFPESHLLQRILPATAEVLEPPLYVRPGEGIESYDTYFGVFHAARWRRKTSVGELHVAVQVDGPAEVEIVAVKRMSEKVVESARVSSAGTVSIRLVELSDTNVDTYYARVRGARLVQGGWYAANAPLRDVRLNACITTFNRQPYVTANVERLRRLGREVPSLGDSFRVTIVDNGRNLELPAGDGVAVRVIPNPNLGGAGGFARGLMHARQDGWTTHVLFMDDDITMEVESVVRAIALFRYATDPRLCVHGAMISEEIPWMQFEAGSHYAWRYTYPLRAVGREDDLRDRITVLADEPESRFEYTAWWFTAFPIAVG
;
A
#
# COMPACT_ATOMS: atom_id res chain seq x y z
N MET A 1 16.63 14.68 -1.76
CA MET A 1 17.44 13.70 -2.54
C MET A 1 16.52 12.52 -2.80
N THR A 2 16.16 12.28 -4.06
CA THR A 2 15.31 11.14 -4.44
C THR A 2 16.11 9.85 -4.27
N TRP A 3 15.61 8.95 -3.43
CA TRP A 3 16.21 7.64 -3.24
C TRP A 3 16.08 6.85 -4.55
N THR A 4 17.21 6.47 -5.13
CA THR A 4 17.23 5.67 -6.36
C THR A 4 17.55 4.23 -5.96
N PRO A 5 16.73 3.24 -6.36
CA PRO A 5 17.02 1.86 -6.02
C PRO A 5 18.38 1.44 -6.58
N PRO A 6 19.17 0.68 -5.81
CA PRO A 6 20.53 0.28 -6.19
C PRO A 6 20.56 -0.82 -7.26
N PHE A 7 19.40 -1.32 -7.70
CA PHE A 7 19.28 -2.33 -8.75
C PHE A 7 18.81 -1.66 -10.06
N PRO A 8 19.68 -1.57 -11.09
CA PRO A 8 19.26 -1.15 -12.43
C PRO A 8 18.11 -2.04 -12.92
N GLU A 9 17.12 -1.45 -13.58
CA GLU A 9 15.99 -2.18 -14.20
C GLU A 9 15.02 -2.87 -13.23
N SER A 10 15.15 -2.65 -11.91
CA SER A 10 14.21 -3.18 -10.92
C SER A 10 12.98 -2.28 -10.72
N HIS A 11 11.88 -2.88 -10.27
CA HIS A 11 10.60 -2.19 -10.08
C HIS A 11 10.12 -2.30 -8.63
N LEU A 12 9.84 -1.15 -8.00
CA LEU A 12 9.35 -1.07 -6.62
C LEU A 12 8.01 -1.81 -6.45
N LEU A 13 7.96 -2.72 -5.48
CA LEU A 13 6.75 -3.44 -5.06
C LEU A 13 6.14 -2.85 -3.79
N GLN A 14 6.99 -2.53 -2.81
CA GLN A 14 6.61 -2.06 -1.49
C GLN A 14 7.80 -1.35 -0.85
N ARG A 15 7.58 -0.20 -0.20
CA ARG A 15 8.58 0.45 0.65
C ARG A 15 8.58 -0.14 2.06
N ILE A 16 9.76 -0.10 2.68
CA ILE A 16 9.97 -0.34 4.11
C ILE A 16 10.23 1.03 4.73
N LEU A 17 9.34 1.48 5.60
CA LEU A 17 9.40 2.82 6.18
C LEU A 17 9.56 2.72 7.70
N PRO A 18 10.37 3.60 8.31
CA PRO A 18 10.38 3.74 9.77
C PRO A 18 9.08 4.38 10.25
N ALA A 19 8.77 4.23 11.53
CA ALA A 19 7.72 5.03 12.16
C ALA A 19 8.13 6.52 12.15
N THR A 20 7.24 7.40 11.71
CA THR A 20 7.43 8.86 11.81
C THR A 20 6.83 9.41 13.10
N ALA A 21 7.08 10.67 13.44
CA ALA A 21 6.43 11.30 14.59
C ALA A 21 4.91 11.49 14.41
N GLU A 22 4.40 11.38 13.17
CA GLU A 22 3.00 11.61 12.83
C GLU A 22 2.15 10.32 12.90
N VAL A 23 2.77 9.14 13.01
CA VAL A 23 2.01 7.88 13.06
C VAL A 23 1.40 7.65 14.45
N LEU A 24 0.12 7.28 14.48
CA LEU A 24 -0.63 7.04 15.72
C LEU A 24 -0.16 5.77 16.46
N GLU A 25 0.28 4.76 15.72
CA GLU A 25 0.72 3.48 16.27
C GLU A 25 2.06 3.04 15.65
N PRO A 26 3.21 3.52 16.20
CA PRO A 26 4.55 3.16 15.73
C PRO A 26 4.83 1.64 15.60
N PRO A 27 4.31 0.76 16.49
CA PRO A 27 4.48 -0.69 16.36
C PRO A 27 3.95 -1.32 15.07
N LEU A 28 3.09 -0.63 14.31
CA LEU A 28 2.67 -1.12 12.99
C LEU A 28 3.76 -0.98 11.91
N TYR A 29 4.81 -0.19 12.19
CA TYR A 29 5.92 0.07 11.27
C TYR A 29 7.21 -0.60 11.72
N VAL A 30 7.55 -0.51 13.01
CA VAL A 30 8.81 -1.02 13.55
C VAL A 30 8.64 -1.58 14.95
N ARG A 31 9.29 -2.71 15.25
CA ARG A 31 9.46 -3.26 16.59
C ARG A 31 10.89 -2.98 17.07
N PRO A 32 11.08 -2.03 18.01
CA PRO A 32 12.38 -1.79 18.58
C PRO A 32 12.76 -2.91 19.56
N GLY A 33 14.02 -3.32 19.51
CA GLY A 33 14.69 -4.15 20.50
C GLY A 33 16.03 -3.52 20.90
N GLU A 34 16.76 -4.14 21.82
CA GLU A 34 18.07 -3.64 22.26
C GLU A 34 19.07 -3.61 21.09
N GLY A 35 19.28 -2.42 20.52
CA GLY A 35 20.14 -2.21 19.35
C GLY A 35 19.59 -2.81 18.04
N ILE A 36 18.29 -3.10 17.97
CA ILE A 36 17.65 -3.77 16.83
C ILE A 36 16.39 -3.01 16.41
N GLU A 37 16.21 -2.76 15.12
CA GLU A 37 14.92 -2.40 14.51
C GLU A 37 14.44 -3.58 13.65
N SER A 38 13.29 -4.16 14.02
CA SER A 38 12.67 -5.27 13.30
C SER A 38 11.41 -4.82 12.57
N TYR A 39 11.25 -5.26 11.32
CA TYR A 39 10.13 -4.89 10.44
C TYR A 39 9.15 -6.05 10.22
N ASP A 40 9.04 -6.94 11.20
CA ASP A 40 8.00 -7.97 11.35
C ASP A 40 6.69 -7.36 11.87
N THR A 41 6.23 -6.35 11.14
CA THR A 41 5.10 -5.48 11.46
C THR A 41 4.13 -5.44 10.29
N TYR A 42 2.89 -5.00 10.54
CA TYR A 42 1.83 -4.98 9.53
C TYR A 42 2.24 -4.23 8.24
N PHE A 43 2.93 -3.10 8.36
CA PHE A 43 3.43 -2.36 7.20
C PHE A 43 4.86 -2.79 6.78
N GLY A 44 5.63 -3.46 7.63
CA GLY A 44 7.01 -3.85 7.31
C GLY A 44 7.14 -5.15 6.51
N VAL A 45 6.22 -6.09 6.71
CA VAL A 45 6.28 -7.44 6.12
C VAL A 45 6.01 -7.46 4.62
N PHE A 46 6.71 -8.33 3.89
CA PHE A 46 6.44 -8.66 2.50
C PHE A 46 5.80 -10.05 2.41
N HIS A 47 4.50 -10.11 2.09
CA HIS A 47 3.70 -11.33 1.99
C HIS A 47 4.03 -12.16 0.74
N ALA A 48 5.16 -12.86 0.78
CA ALA A 48 5.75 -13.62 -0.32
C ALA A 48 4.78 -14.63 -0.94
N ALA A 49 3.97 -15.32 -0.13
CA ALA A 49 3.03 -16.32 -0.65
C ALA A 49 1.88 -15.67 -1.42
N ARG A 50 1.35 -14.52 -0.99
CA ARG A 50 0.34 -13.74 -1.71
C ARG A 50 0.87 -13.23 -3.04
N TRP A 51 2.06 -12.64 -3.05
CA TRP A 51 2.70 -12.19 -4.29
C TRP A 51 2.90 -13.36 -5.26
N ARG A 52 3.37 -14.51 -4.78
CA ARG A 52 3.52 -15.74 -5.58
C ARG A 52 2.18 -16.25 -6.15
N ARG A 53 1.09 -16.18 -5.38
CA ARG A 53 -0.24 -16.65 -5.82
C ARG A 53 -0.88 -15.73 -6.86
N LYS A 54 -0.64 -14.42 -6.79
CA LYS A 54 -1.42 -13.41 -7.54
C LYS A 54 -0.66 -12.73 -8.66
N THR A 55 0.66 -12.90 -8.72
CA THR A 55 1.51 -12.07 -9.57
C THR A 55 2.54 -12.89 -10.35
N SER A 56 3.20 -12.22 -11.29
CA SER A 56 4.32 -12.72 -12.09
C SER A 56 5.67 -12.20 -11.60
N VAL A 57 5.76 -11.74 -10.35
CA VAL A 57 7.02 -11.33 -9.74
C VAL A 57 7.99 -12.52 -9.74
N GLY A 58 9.16 -12.32 -10.35
CA GLY A 58 10.27 -13.28 -10.41
C GLY A 58 11.24 -13.08 -9.25
N GLU A 59 12.53 -12.88 -9.57
CA GLU A 59 13.58 -12.61 -8.58
C GLU A 59 13.24 -11.39 -7.71
N LEU A 60 13.23 -11.61 -6.39
CA LEU A 60 12.94 -10.57 -5.39
C LEU A 60 14.24 -9.92 -4.94
N HIS A 61 14.30 -8.60 -4.96
CA HIS A 61 15.40 -7.82 -4.40
C HIS A 61 14.93 -6.99 -3.21
N VAL A 62 15.86 -6.67 -2.32
CA VAL A 62 15.61 -5.78 -1.20
C VAL A 62 16.76 -4.79 -1.05
N ALA A 63 16.41 -3.52 -0.86
CA ALA A 63 17.36 -2.46 -0.58
C ALA A 63 16.98 -1.75 0.71
N VAL A 64 17.97 -1.51 1.57
CA VAL A 64 17.79 -0.88 2.88
C VAL A 64 18.87 0.17 3.07
N GLN A 65 18.46 1.41 3.33
CA GLN A 65 19.35 2.50 3.71
C GLN A 65 19.37 2.64 5.23
N VAL A 66 20.57 2.72 5.81
CA VAL A 66 20.80 2.91 7.24
C VAL A 66 21.62 4.17 7.54
N ASP A 67 21.47 4.70 8.74
CA ASP A 67 22.11 5.95 9.19
C ASP A 67 23.49 5.78 9.87
N GLY A 68 23.97 4.54 10.00
CA GLY A 68 25.23 4.24 10.67
C GLY A 68 25.74 2.83 10.38
N PRO A 69 26.83 2.39 11.06
CA PRO A 69 27.33 1.03 10.95
C PRO A 69 26.25 0.02 11.37
N ALA A 70 25.93 -0.93 10.49
CA ALA A 70 24.79 -1.82 10.71
C ALA A 70 25.00 -3.22 10.11
N GLU A 71 24.27 -4.19 10.66
CA GLU A 71 24.00 -5.47 10.02
C GLU A 71 22.52 -5.53 9.63
N VAL A 72 22.25 -5.71 8.34
CA VAL A 72 20.90 -5.90 7.79
C VAL A 72 20.71 -7.38 7.51
N GLU A 73 19.70 -7.97 8.13
CA GLU A 73 19.30 -9.36 7.95
C GLU A 73 17.94 -9.43 7.26
N ILE A 74 17.81 -10.34 6.31
CA ILE A 74 16.52 -10.70 5.70
C ILE A 74 16.04 -11.99 6.32
N VAL A 75 14.89 -11.92 6.98
CA VAL A 75 14.30 -13.04 7.68
C VAL A 75 13.14 -13.59 6.86
N ALA A 76 13.21 -14.88 6.53
CA ALA A 76 12.12 -15.63 5.93
C ALA A 76 11.29 -16.30 7.02
N VAL A 77 9.97 -16.24 6.87
CA VAL A 77 9.00 -16.89 7.77
C VAL A 77 8.26 -17.97 7.01
N LYS A 78 8.25 -19.18 7.56
CA LYS A 78 7.45 -20.30 7.07
C LYS A 78 6.77 -21.00 8.23
N ARG A 79 5.43 -21.02 8.27
CA ARG A 79 4.64 -21.63 9.35
C ARG A 79 5.11 -21.14 10.73
N MET A 80 5.29 -19.83 10.86
CA MET A 80 5.83 -19.15 12.06
C MET A 80 7.27 -19.53 12.46
N SER A 81 7.96 -20.37 11.70
CA SER A 81 9.39 -20.61 11.86
C SER A 81 10.18 -19.55 11.08
N GLU A 82 11.17 -18.96 11.74
CA GLU A 82 11.98 -17.88 11.18
C GLU A 82 13.40 -18.34 10.88
N LYS A 83 13.92 -17.91 9.74
CA LYS A 83 15.30 -18.17 9.33
C LYS A 83 15.88 -16.94 8.66
N VAL A 84 17.06 -16.50 9.09
CA VAL A 84 17.85 -15.52 8.34
C VAL A 84 18.31 -16.21 7.05
N VAL A 85 17.86 -15.70 5.90
CA VAL A 85 18.20 -16.26 4.58
C VAL A 85 19.35 -15.53 3.93
N GLU A 86 19.49 -14.23 4.20
CA GLU A 86 20.57 -13.39 3.71
C GLU A 86 20.91 -12.32 4.75
N SER A 87 22.17 -11.86 4.75
CA SER A 87 22.59 -10.72 5.55
C SER A 87 23.73 -9.96 4.90
N ALA A 88 23.84 -8.67 5.24
CA ALA A 88 24.94 -7.82 4.79
C ALA A 88 25.27 -6.77 5.85
N ARG A 89 26.54 -6.36 5.88
CA ARG A 89 27.06 -5.37 6.83
C ARG A 89 27.53 -4.12 6.11
N VAL A 90 27.35 -2.98 6.77
CA VAL A 90 27.91 -1.69 6.36
C VAL A 90 28.68 -1.08 7.53
N SER A 91 29.84 -0.49 7.24
CA SER A 91 30.72 0.11 8.25
C SER A 91 30.39 1.58 8.55
N SER A 92 29.43 2.16 7.85
CA SER A 92 28.97 3.55 7.98
C SER A 92 27.56 3.67 7.41
N ALA A 93 26.96 4.86 7.53
CA ALA A 93 25.71 5.18 6.82
C ALA A 93 25.83 4.82 5.33
N GLY A 94 24.79 4.19 4.78
CA GLY A 94 24.84 3.67 3.42
C GLY A 94 23.64 2.80 3.06
N THR A 95 23.66 2.24 1.86
CA THR A 95 22.61 1.36 1.34
C THR A 95 23.13 -0.05 1.17
N VAL A 96 22.41 -1.01 1.76
CA VAL A 96 22.56 -2.44 1.55
C VAL A 96 21.60 -2.88 0.46
N SER A 97 22.09 -3.73 -0.44
CA SER A 97 21.32 -4.27 -1.57
C SER A 97 21.50 -5.79 -1.58
N ILE A 98 20.43 -6.54 -1.41
CA ILE A 98 20.44 -8.00 -1.34
C ILE A 98 19.53 -8.53 -2.44
N ARG A 99 20.05 -9.46 -3.25
CA ARG A 99 19.24 -10.24 -4.19
C ARG A 99 18.81 -11.51 -3.47
N LEU A 100 17.52 -11.80 -3.52
CA LEU A 100 16.97 -13.06 -3.06
C LEU A 100 16.74 -13.95 -4.28
N VAL A 101 16.19 -15.14 -4.03
CA VAL A 101 15.87 -16.12 -5.06
C VAL A 101 14.58 -15.77 -5.81
N GLU A 102 14.34 -16.47 -6.92
CA GLU A 102 13.06 -16.47 -7.64
C GLU A 102 11.89 -16.75 -6.69
N LEU A 103 10.87 -15.89 -6.70
CA LEU A 103 9.76 -16.01 -5.76
C LEU A 103 9.01 -17.34 -5.92
N SER A 104 8.92 -17.84 -7.16
CA SER A 104 8.33 -19.14 -7.53
C SER A 104 9.06 -20.33 -6.93
N ASP A 105 10.35 -20.18 -6.65
CA ASP A 105 11.24 -21.27 -6.21
C ASP A 105 11.24 -21.41 -4.68
N THR A 106 10.46 -20.57 -3.99
CA THR A 106 10.32 -20.58 -2.54
C THR A 106 8.95 -21.00 -2.09
N ASN A 107 8.88 -21.57 -0.89
CA ASN A 107 7.63 -21.79 -0.18
C ASN A 107 7.44 -20.83 0.99
N VAL A 108 8.25 -19.78 1.10
CA VAL A 108 8.18 -18.77 2.17
C VAL A 108 6.81 -18.11 2.19
N ASP A 109 6.29 -17.89 3.39
CA ASP A 109 5.02 -17.19 3.62
C ASP A 109 5.27 -15.68 3.58
N THR A 110 6.23 -15.20 4.37
CA THR A 110 6.51 -13.77 4.53
C THR A 110 8.03 -13.52 4.65
N TYR A 111 8.52 -12.40 4.13
CA TYR A 111 9.86 -11.88 4.44
C TYR A 111 9.76 -10.57 5.23
N TYR A 112 10.75 -10.30 6.08
CA TYR A 112 10.92 -8.99 6.71
C TYR A 112 12.41 -8.64 6.87
N ALA A 113 12.70 -7.35 7.00
CA ALA A 113 14.05 -6.85 7.27
C ALA A 113 14.27 -6.67 8.78
N ARG A 114 15.48 -6.95 9.25
CA ARG A 114 15.92 -6.66 10.62
C ARG A 114 17.27 -5.94 10.57
N VAL A 115 17.37 -4.81 11.26
CA VAL A 115 18.56 -3.96 11.27
C VAL A 115 19.15 -3.95 12.67
N ARG A 116 20.46 -4.21 12.79
CA ARG A 116 21.20 -4.20 14.07
C ARG A 116 22.25 -3.11 14.06
N GLY A 117 22.36 -2.36 15.15
CA GLY A 117 23.41 -1.36 15.39
C GLY A 117 23.17 0.04 14.80
N ALA A 118 22.15 0.21 13.95
CA ALA A 118 21.76 1.50 13.38
C ALA A 118 20.24 1.54 13.13
N ARG A 119 19.75 2.66 12.61
CA ARG A 119 18.34 2.82 12.22
C ARG A 119 18.17 2.70 10.72
N LEU A 120 17.03 2.16 10.28
CA LEU A 120 16.63 2.22 8.87
C LEU A 120 16.05 3.61 8.57
N VAL A 121 16.59 4.23 7.53
CA VAL A 121 16.13 5.51 7.00
C VAL A 121 14.97 5.28 6.02
N GLN A 122 15.16 4.32 5.11
CA GLN A 122 14.16 3.86 4.15
C GLN A 122 14.62 2.55 3.53
N GLY A 123 13.70 1.78 2.97
CA GLY A 123 14.02 0.61 2.16
C GLY A 123 12.88 0.24 1.25
N GLY A 124 13.02 -0.89 0.58
CA GLY A 124 11.94 -1.45 -0.23
C GLY A 124 12.24 -2.83 -0.77
N TRP A 125 11.19 -3.43 -1.29
CA TRP A 125 11.16 -4.69 -2.01
C TRP A 125 10.95 -4.41 -3.49
N TYR A 126 11.71 -5.07 -4.36
CA TYR A 126 11.72 -4.84 -5.79
C TYR A 126 11.60 -6.15 -6.56
N ALA A 127 10.91 -6.11 -7.69
CA ALA A 127 10.96 -7.18 -8.69
C ALA A 127 12.07 -6.90 -9.71
N ALA A 128 12.83 -7.94 -10.07
CA ALA A 128 13.87 -7.84 -11.09
C ALA A 128 13.33 -7.90 -12.54
N ASN A 129 12.21 -8.59 -12.74
CA ASN A 129 11.57 -8.73 -14.05
C ASN A 129 10.62 -7.58 -14.34
N ALA A 130 10.37 -7.29 -15.62
CA ALA A 130 9.43 -6.25 -16.03
C ALA A 130 7.98 -6.57 -15.65
N PRO A 131 7.14 -5.55 -15.38
CA PRO A 131 5.71 -5.74 -15.14
C PRO A 131 4.97 -6.23 -16.39
N LEU A 132 3.81 -6.86 -16.20
CA LEU A 132 3.00 -7.40 -17.30
C LEU A 132 2.25 -6.32 -18.09
N ARG A 133 2.04 -5.15 -17.48
CA ARG A 133 1.26 -4.06 -18.06
C ARG A 133 1.56 -2.73 -17.36
N ASP A 134 1.27 -1.66 -18.09
CA ASP A 134 1.20 -0.33 -17.51
C ASP A 134 -0.07 -0.17 -16.66
N VAL A 135 0.07 0.56 -15.57
CA VAL A 135 -1.03 0.90 -14.66
C VAL A 135 -1.05 2.40 -14.47
N ARG A 136 -2.19 2.98 -14.81
CA ARG A 136 -2.56 4.38 -14.60
C ARG A 136 -3.79 4.41 -13.70
N LEU A 137 -3.55 4.56 -12.40
CA LEU A 137 -4.54 4.51 -11.33
C LEU A 137 -5.08 5.93 -11.06
N ASN A 138 -6.40 6.09 -11.14
CA ASN A 138 -7.07 7.34 -10.79
C ASN A 138 -7.81 7.17 -9.45
N ALA A 139 -7.37 7.85 -8.40
CA ALA A 139 -8.11 7.93 -7.15
C ALA A 139 -9.31 8.87 -7.32
N CYS A 140 -10.53 8.32 -7.24
CA CYS A 140 -11.77 9.08 -7.24
C CYS A 140 -12.24 9.30 -5.81
N ILE A 141 -12.19 10.54 -5.36
CA ILE A 141 -12.63 10.98 -4.02
C ILE A 141 -13.91 11.77 -4.16
N THR A 142 -14.94 11.45 -3.39
CA THR A 142 -16.15 12.26 -3.30
C THR A 142 -16.10 13.09 -2.03
N THR A 143 -16.37 14.39 -2.10
CA THR A 143 -16.39 15.26 -0.91
C THR A 143 -17.62 16.16 -0.86
N PHE A 144 -18.09 16.47 0.35
CA PHE A 144 -19.16 17.43 0.61
C PHE A 144 -18.89 18.18 1.92
N ASN A 145 -18.41 19.43 1.83
CA ASN A 145 -18.13 20.29 3.00
C ASN A 145 -17.09 19.71 3.99
N ARG A 146 -16.05 19.02 3.48
CA ARG A 146 -14.95 18.45 4.29
C ARG A 146 -13.57 18.89 3.81
N GLN A 147 -13.45 20.17 3.46
CA GLN A 147 -12.23 20.77 2.89
C GLN A 147 -10.95 20.46 3.70
N PRO A 148 -10.94 20.51 5.04
CA PRO A 148 -9.73 20.21 5.80
C PRO A 148 -9.21 18.78 5.58
N TYR A 149 -10.09 17.79 5.58
CA TYR A 149 -9.73 16.38 5.40
C TYR A 149 -9.24 16.11 3.98
N VAL A 150 -10.00 16.51 2.95
CA VAL A 150 -9.62 16.28 1.56
C VAL A 150 -8.32 17.01 1.20
N THR A 151 -8.09 18.22 1.73
CA THR A 151 -6.86 18.98 1.49
C THR A 151 -5.65 18.30 2.14
N ALA A 152 -5.80 17.80 3.37
CA ALA A 152 -4.74 17.06 4.06
C ALA A 152 -4.38 15.76 3.31
N ASN A 153 -5.38 15.02 2.83
CA ASN A 153 -5.18 13.81 2.05
C ASN A 153 -4.53 14.08 0.69
N VAL A 154 -4.91 15.16 0.01
CA VAL A 154 -4.23 15.61 -1.21
C VAL A 154 -2.76 15.92 -0.95
N GLU A 155 -2.42 16.61 0.14
CA GLU A 155 -1.02 16.93 0.44
C GLU A 155 -0.21 15.68 0.76
N ARG A 156 -0.78 14.70 1.48
CA ARG A 156 -0.15 13.39 1.71
C ARG A 156 0.15 12.67 0.39
N LEU A 157 -0.80 12.68 -0.55
CA LEU A 157 -0.61 12.09 -1.88
C LEU A 157 0.43 12.84 -2.72
N ARG A 158 0.45 14.17 -2.68
CA ARG A 158 1.48 14.97 -3.35
C ARG A 158 2.87 14.68 -2.80
N ARG A 159 2.99 14.59 -1.47
CA ARG A 159 4.23 14.16 -0.79
C ARG A 159 4.67 12.79 -1.27
N LEU A 160 3.76 11.82 -1.33
CA LEU A 160 4.05 10.49 -1.89
C LEU A 160 4.60 10.58 -3.32
N GLY A 161 3.97 11.36 -4.20
CA GLY A 161 4.43 11.52 -5.59
C GLY A 161 5.83 12.14 -5.70
N ARG A 162 6.20 13.04 -4.78
CA ARG A 162 7.57 13.59 -4.70
C ARG A 162 8.58 12.57 -4.18
N GLU A 163 8.18 11.74 -3.22
CA GLU A 163 9.04 10.71 -2.62
C GLU A 163 9.23 9.50 -3.54
N VAL A 164 8.23 9.18 -4.36
CA VAL A 164 8.21 8.01 -5.25
C VAL A 164 7.99 8.47 -6.70
N PRO A 165 9.05 8.97 -7.38
CA PRO A 165 8.93 9.50 -8.74
C PRO A 165 8.34 8.51 -9.75
N SER A 166 8.50 7.20 -9.53
CA SER A 166 7.91 6.15 -10.38
C SER A 166 6.37 6.10 -10.36
N LEU A 167 5.72 6.88 -9.49
CA LEU A 167 4.27 7.07 -9.47
C LEU A 167 3.79 8.19 -10.39
N GLY A 168 4.65 9.14 -10.78
CA GLY A 168 4.23 10.39 -11.44
C GLY A 168 3.33 10.17 -12.66
N ASP A 169 3.69 9.21 -13.52
CA ASP A 169 2.92 8.89 -14.73
C ASP A 169 1.86 7.80 -14.52
N SER A 170 1.78 7.23 -13.31
CA SER A 170 0.95 6.06 -12.97
C SER A 170 -0.14 6.35 -11.96
N PHE A 171 -0.16 7.55 -11.36
CA PHE A 171 -1.12 7.91 -10.34
C PHE A 171 -1.61 9.36 -10.48
N ARG A 172 -2.92 9.55 -10.30
CA ARG A 172 -3.54 10.88 -10.18
C ARG A 172 -4.77 10.84 -9.31
N VAL A 173 -5.29 12.02 -8.98
CA VAL A 173 -6.47 12.20 -8.13
C VAL A 173 -7.54 12.99 -8.86
N THR A 174 -8.76 12.48 -8.83
CA THR A 174 -9.99 13.17 -9.24
C THR A 174 -10.86 13.37 -8.01
N ILE A 175 -11.12 14.62 -7.63
CA ILE A 175 -12.04 14.96 -6.54
C ILE A 175 -13.35 15.42 -7.14
N VAL A 176 -14.42 14.74 -6.79
CA VAL A 176 -15.79 15.13 -7.09
C VAL A 176 -16.32 15.93 -5.91
N ASP A 177 -16.42 17.24 -6.11
CA ASP A 177 -16.87 18.18 -5.09
C ASP A 177 -18.38 18.40 -5.20
N ASN A 178 -19.12 17.72 -4.32
CA ASN A 178 -20.57 17.86 -4.19
C ASN A 178 -20.98 19.18 -3.50
N GLY A 179 -20.05 19.86 -2.82
CA GLY A 179 -20.27 21.15 -2.15
C GLY A 179 -20.07 22.35 -3.08
N ARG A 180 -19.32 22.17 -4.17
CA ARG A 180 -18.95 23.21 -5.15
C ARG A 180 -18.24 24.40 -4.52
N ASN A 181 -17.43 24.12 -3.52
CA ASN A 181 -16.75 25.08 -2.67
C ASN A 181 -15.34 24.60 -2.28
N LEU A 182 -14.81 23.57 -2.94
CA LEU A 182 -13.44 23.12 -2.75
C LEU A 182 -12.49 23.94 -3.64
N GLU A 183 -11.61 24.67 -2.99
CA GLU A 183 -10.44 25.28 -3.61
C GLU A 183 -9.19 24.57 -3.11
N LEU A 184 -8.37 24.06 -4.04
CA LEU A 184 -7.11 23.42 -3.70
C LEU A 184 -5.94 24.30 -4.14
N PRO A 185 -4.91 24.48 -3.29
CA PRO A 185 -3.70 25.16 -3.71
C PRO A 185 -3.02 24.37 -4.83
N ALA A 186 -2.35 25.08 -5.74
CA ALA A 186 -1.47 24.46 -6.70
C ALA A 186 -0.35 23.68 -5.98
N GLY A 187 0.11 22.58 -6.58
CA GLY A 187 1.16 21.76 -6.00
C GLY A 187 1.63 20.70 -7.00
N ASP A 188 2.80 20.13 -6.71
CA ASP A 188 3.48 19.12 -7.51
C ASP A 188 3.30 17.70 -6.93
N GLY A 189 4.03 16.73 -7.46
CA GLY A 189 4.04 15.33 -7.00
C GLY A 189 2.96 14.46 -7.63
N VAL A 190 1.70 14.88 -7.56
CA VAL A 190 0.57 14.14 -8.17
C VAL A 190 -0.40 15.11 -8.83
N ALA A 191 -0.88 14.76 -10.04
CA ALA A 191 -1.90 15.53 -10.73
C ALA A 191 -3.26 15.42 -10.01
N VAL A 192 -3.89 16.57 -9.74
CA VAL A 192 -5.17 16.64 -9.05
C VAL A 192 -6.19 17.40 -9.90
N ARG A 193 -7.37 16.83 -10.08
CA ARG A 193 -8.48 17.43 -10.82
C ARG A 193 -9.69 17.54 -9.90
N VAL A 194 -10.26 18.74 -9.77
CA VAL A 194 -11.53 18.96 -9.08
C VAL A 194 -12.66 19.05 -10.11
N ILE A 195 -13.76 18.33 -9.86
CA ILE A 195 -14.98 18.33 -10.69
C ILE A 195 -16.14 18.79 -9.80
N PRO A 196 -16.74 19.96 -10.07
CA PRO A 196 -17.93 20.38 -9.36
C PRO A 196 -19.12 19.48 -9.73
N ASN A 197 -19.90 19.08 -8.72
CA ASN A 197 -21.04 18.18 -8.87
C ASN A 197 -22.22 18.67 -8.01
N PRO A 198 -23.49 18.51 -8.40
CA PRO A 198 -24.59 18.62 -7.44
C PRO A 198 -24.43 17.57 -6.33
N ASN A 199 -24.97 17.83 -5.14
CA ASN A 199 -24.98 16.84 -4.08
C ASN A 199 -25.93 15.68 -4.42
N LEU A 200 -25.35 14.57 -4.87
CA LEU A 200 -26.03 13.32 -5.22
C LEU A 200 -25.61 12.17 -4.28
N GLY A 201 -25.14 12.51 -3.07
CA GLY A 201 -24.56 11.55 -2.12
C GLY A 201 -23.25 10.94 -2.60
N GLY A 202 -22.75 9.96 -1.82
CA GLY A 202 -21.51 9.23 -2.13
C GLY A 202 -21.59 8.48 -3.45
N ALA A 203 -22.67 7.72 -3.68
CA ALA A 203 -22.88 6.97 -4.91
C ALA A 203 -22.86 7.87 -6.17
N GLY A 204 -23.54 9.01 -6.13
CA GLY A 204 -23.53 9.95 -7.25
C GLY A 204 -22.16 10.59 -7.48
N GLY A 205 -21.40 10.85 -6.41
CA GLY A 205 -20.03 11.36 -6.52
C GLY A 205 -19.07 10.34 -7.12
N PHE A 206 -19.05 9.11 -6.60
CA PHE A 206 -18.20 8.04 -7.14
C PHE A 206 -18.57 7.70 -8.59
N ALA A 207 -19.87 7.67 -8.92
CA ALA A 207 -20.32 7.49 -10.30
C ALA A 207 -19.82 8.61 -11.21
N ARG A 208 -19.88 9.88 -10.77
CA ARG A 208 -19.35 11.02 -11.54
C ARG A 208 -17.85 10.91 -11.77
N GLY A 209 -17.09 10.49 -10.76
CA GLY A 209 -15.66 10.25 -10.84
C GLY A 209 -15.32 9.13 -11.82
N LEU A 210 -16.04 8.01 -11.74
CA LEU A 210 -15.89 6.88 -12.66
C LEU A 210 -16.24 7.25 -14.10
N MET A 211 -17.30 8.03 -14.32
CA MET A 211 -17.66 8.54 -15.65
C MET A 211 -16.53 9.38 -16.26
N HIS A 212 -15.92 10.26 -15.45
CA HIS A 212 -14.76 11.03 -15.90
C HIS A 212 -13.59 10.12 -16.25
N ALA A 213 -13.26 9.18 -15.35
CA ALA A 213 -12.20 8.20 -15.52
C ALA A 213 -12.31 7.41 -16.83
N ARG A 214 -13.55 7.02 -17.21
CA ARG A 214 -13.81 6.29 -18.47
C ARG A 214 -13.66 7.13 -19.73
N GLN A 215 -13.83 8.44 -19.62
CA GLN A 215 -13.89 9.35 -20.78
C GLN A 215 -12.54 10.00 -21.10
N ASP A 216 -11.60 10.01 -20.16
CA ASP A 216 -10.34 10.77 -20.32
C ASP A 216 -9.24 10.05 -21.11
N GLY A 217 -9.40 8.76 -21.43
CA GLY A 217 -8.43 7.99 -22.20
C GLY A 217 -7.10 7.67 -21.51
N TRP A 218 -6.89 8.14 -20.27
CA TRP A 218 -5.70 7.88 -19.47
C TRP A 218 -5.95 6.77 -18.44
N THR A 219 -7.11 6.74 -17.79
CA THR A 219 -7.36 5.81 -16.69
C THR A 219 -7.39 4.35 -17.15
N THR A 220 -6.63 3.48 -16.46
CA THR A 220 -6.72 2.01 -16.62
C THR A 220 -7.36 1.34 -15.40
N HIS A 221 -7.14 1.92 -14.21
CA HIS A 221 -7.65 1.43 -12.94
C HIS A 221 -8.22 2.61 -12.15
N VAL A 222 -9.27 2.37 -11.38
CA VAL A 222 -9.88 3.35 -10.49
C VAL A 222 -9.67 2.91 -9.06
N LEU A 223 -9.36 3.84 -8.17
CA LEU A 223 -9.41 3.66 -6.72
C LEU A 223 -10.53 4.55 -6.18
N PHE A 224 -11.59 3.96 -5.63
CA PHE A 224 -12.52 4.69 -4.79
C PHE A 224 -11.91 4.89 -3.41
N MET A 225 -12.01 6.13 -2.92
CA MET A 225 -11.48 6.54 -1.63
C MET A 225 -12.39 7.59 -1.00
N ASP A 226 -12.60 7.48 0.32
CA ASP A 226 -13.35 8.48 1.09
C ASP A 226 -12.48 9.72 1.36
N ASP A 227 -13.13 10.85 1.63
CA ASP A 227 -12.44 12.11 1.89
C ASP A 227 -11.99 12.29 3.34
N ASP A 228 -12.63 11.60 4.30
CA ASP A 228 -12.47 11.74 5.74
C ASP A 228 -11.73 10.59 6.44
N ILE A 229 -10.99 9.78 5.68
CA ILE A 229 -10.09 8.77 6.22
C ILE A 229 -8.64 9.27 6.29
N THR A 230 -7.88 8.84 7.31
CA THR A 230 -6.42 8.95 7.28
C THR A 230 -5.83 7.83 6.43
N MET A 231 -5.31 8.17 5.25
CA MET A 231 -4.74 7.19 4.33
C MET A 231 -3.29 6.85 4.67
N GLU A 232 -3.01 5.54 4.73
CA GLU A 232 -1.65 5.03 4.57
C GLU A 232 -1.26 5.03 3.09
N VAL A 233 -0.51 6.05 2.69
CA VAL A 233 -0.16 6.35 1.28
C VAL A 233 0.65 5.24 0.61
N GLU A 234 1.36 4.42 1.38
CA GLU A 234 2.06 3.24 0.86
C GLU A 234 1.09 2.22 0.23
N SER A 235 -0.17 2.21 0.63
CA SER A 235 -1.20 1.35 0.04
C SER A 235 -1.40 1.63 -1.46
N VAL A 236 -1.19 2.86 -1.90
CA VAL A 236 -1.25 3.24 -3.33
C VAL A 236 -0.08 2.65 -4.11
N VAL A 237 1.14 2.67 -3.54
CA VAL A 237 2.34 2.07 -4.14
C VAL A 237 2.11 0.57 -4.33
N ARG A 238 1.68 -0.11 -3.27
CA ARG A 238 1.41 -1.55 -3.28
C ARG A 238 0.30 -1.91 -4.27
N ALA A 239 -0.79 -1.15 -4.33
CA ALA A 239 -1.89 -1.41 -5.24
C ALA A 239 -1.44 -1.31 -6.71
N ILE A 240 -0.71 -0.25 -7.06
CA ILE A 240 -0.17 -0.06 -8.42
C ILE A 240 0.79 -1.20 -8.79
N ALA A 241 1.73 -1.54 -7.89
CA ALA A 241 2.65 -2.64 -8.11
C ALA A 241 1.92 -3.98 -8.28
N LEU A 242 0.92 -4.27 -7.43
CA LEU A 242 0.11 -5.47 -7.54
C LEU A 242 -0.60 -5.56 -8.89
N PHE A 243 -1.25 -4.48 -9.36
CA PHE A 243 -1.90 -4.46 -10.67
C PHE A 243 -0.93 -4.63 -11.85
N ARG A 244 0.28 -4.07 -11.74
CA ARG A 244 1.33 -4.18 -12.76
C ARG A 244 1.77 -5.63 -12.96
N TYR A 245 1.87 -6.42 -11.88
CA TYR A 245 2.31 -7.80 -11.93
C TYR A 245 1.19 -8.85 -11.87
N ALA A 246 -0.06 -8.44 -11.62
CA ALA A 246 -1.19 -9.36 -11.42
C ALA A 246 -1.37 -10.32 -12.60
N THR A 247 -1.50 -11.62 -12.33
CA THR A 247 -1.74 -12.62 -13.38
C THR A 247 -3.19 -12.62 -13.86
N ASP A 248 -4.16 -12.27 -13.00
CA ASP A 248 -5.55 -12.01 -13.39
C ASP A 248 -5.74 -10.51 -13.67
N PRO A 249 -6.02 -10.09 -14.92
CA PRO A 249 -6.26 -8.68 -15.25
C PRO A 249 -7.56 -8.11 -14.65
N ARG A 250 -8.43 -8.96 -14.07
CA ARG A 250 -9.68 -8.58 -13.41
C ARG A 250 -9.54 -8.45 -11.89
N LEU A 251 -8.31 -8.55 -11.36
CA LEU A 251 -8.05 -8.44 -9.94
C LEU A 251 -8.62 -7.12 -9.40
N CYS A 252 -9.41 -7.21 -8.34
CA CYS A 252 -9.82 -6.07 -7.52
C CYS A 252 -9.05 -6.12 -6.20
N VAL A 253 -8.79 -4.96 -5.62
CA VAL A 253 -8.07 -4.79 -4.36
C VAL A 253 -8.94 -3.99 -3.41
N HIS A 254 -9.09 -4.49 -2.20
CA HIS A 254 -9.69 -3.77 -1.10
C HIS A 254 -8.65 -3.51 -0.03
N GLY A 255 -8.59 -2.28 0.46
CA GLY A 255 -7.75 -1.91 1.60
C GLY A 255 -8.48 -2.18 2.89
N ALA A 256 -7.82 -2.83 3.84
CA ALA A 256 -8.36 -2.99 5.18
C ALA A 256 -8.49 -1.62 5.86
N MET A 257 -9.60 -1.42 6.58
CA MET A 257 -9.79 -0.26 7.45
C MET A 257 -9.23 -0.57 8.84
N ILE A 258 -8.40 0.34 9.35
CA ILE A 258 -7.91 0.35 10.72
C ILE A 258 -8.70 1.42 11.48
N SER A 259 -9.09 1.15 12.72
CA SER A 259 -9.81 2.13 13.54
C SER A 259 -8.92 3.33 13.86
N GLU A 260 -9.41 4.56 13.66
CA GLU A 260 -8.68 5.76 14.11
C GLU A 260 -8.68 5.90 15.65
N GLU A 261 -9.73 5.43 16.32
CA GLU A 261 -9.85 5.45 17.79
C GLU A 261 -8.94 4.42 18.46
N ILE A 262 -8.77 3.27 17.82
CA ILE A 262 -7.92 2.16 18.26
C ILE A 262 -6.93 1.84 17.13
N PRO A 263 -5.82 2.60 17.01
CA PRO A 263 -4.98 2.68 15.79
C PRO A 263 -4.15 1.43 15.48
N TRP A 264 -4.40 0.33 16.17
CA TRP A 264 -3.86 -1.01 15.90
C TRP A 264 -4.93 -2.04 15.52
N MET A 265 -6.21 -1.72 15.70
CA MET A 265 -7.30 -2.67 15.52
C MET A 265 -7.84 -2.62 14.09
N GLN A 266 -7.86 -3.76 13.41
CA GLN A 266 -8.53 -3.88 12.12
C GLN A 266 -10.05 -3.81 12.33
N PHE A 267 -10.68 -2.87 11.64
CA PHE A 267 -12.13 -2.73 11.62
C PHE A 267 -12.76 -3.69 10.61
N GLU A 268 -12.24 -3.70 9.38
CA GLU A 268 -12.78 -4.51 8.29
C GLU A 268 -11.76 -4.70 7.16
N ALA A 269 -11.60 -5.94 6.68
CA ALA A 269 -10.82 -6.30 5.48
C ALA A 269 -11.72 -6.93 4.39
N GLY A 270 -12.89 -6.33 4.17
CA GLY A 270 -13.99 -6.85 3.36
C GLY A 270 -15.08 -7.48 4.23
N SER A 271 -16.25 -7.73 3.65
CA SER A 271 -17.42 -8.21 4.38
C SER A 271 -18.20 -9.31 3.65
N HIS A 272 -18.86 -10.14 4.45
CA HIS A 272 -19.88 -11.08 4.00
C HIS A 272 -21.28 -10.55 4.31
N TYR A 273 -22.24 -10.92 3.46
CA TYR A 273 -23.65 -10.79 3.77
C TYR A 273 -24.06 -11.87 4.76
N ALA A 274 -24.98 -11.53 5.66
CA ALA A 274 -25.65 -12.56 6.46
C ALA A 274 -26.62 -13.33 5.55
N TRP A 275 -26.81 -14.62 5.83
CA TRP A 275 -27.72 -15.44 5.02
C TRP A 275 -29.13 -14.83 4.99
N ARG A 276 -29.59 -14.45 3.80
CA ARG A 276 -30.86 -13.75 3.52
C ARG A 276 -30.98 -12.31 4.03
N TYR A 277 -29.89 -11.67 4.47
CA TYR A 277 -29.91 -10.28 4.90
C TYR A 277 -28.75 -9.49 4.29
N THR A 278 -29.04 -8.27 3.84
CA THR A 278 -28.01 -7.33 3.39
C THR A 278 -27.31 -6.63 4.55
N TYR A 279 -27.91 -6.63 5.75
CA TYR A 279 -27.36 -6.06 6.99
C TYR A 279 -27.77 -6.88 8.23
N PRO A 280 -26.95 -6.90 9.29
CA PRO A 280 -25.61 -6.31 9.37
C PRO A 280 -24.59 -7.10 8.53
N LEU A 281 -23.61 -6.39 7.99
CA LEU A 281 -22.46 -6.99 7.33
C LEU A 281 -21.58 -7.73 8.35
N ARG A 282 -20.93 -8.80 7.92
CA ARG A 282 -19.95 -9.56 8.72
C ARG A 282 -18.56 -9.25 8.22
N ALA A 283 -17.91 -8.30 8.88
CA ALA A 283 -16.56 -7.86 8.57
C ALA A 283 -15.54 -9.00 8.78
N VAL A 284 -14.66 -9.16 7.79
CA VAL A 284 -13.53 -10.09 7.80
C VAL A 284 -12.39 -9.45 8.61
N GLY A 285 -11.83 -10.21 9.55
CA GLY A 285 -10.71 -9.79 10.39
C GLY A 285 -11.01 -8.62 11.31
N ARG A 286 -12.29 -8.44 11.69
CA ARG A 286 -12.70 -7.44 12.67
C ARG A 286 -12.10 -7.76 14.04
N GLU A 287 -11.60 -6.74 14.74
CA GLU A 287 -10.94 -6.83 16.05
C GLU A 287 -9.57 -7.52 16.03
N ASP A 288 -9.01 -7.83 14.85
CA ASP A 288 -7.62 -8.32 14.76
C ASP A 288 -6.66 -7.23 15.29
N ASP A 289 -5.77 -7.62 16.21
CA ASP A 289 -4.69 -6.76 16.67
C ASP A 289 -3.52 -6.82 15.69
N LEU A 290 -3.31 -5.75 14.92
CA LEU A 290 -2.26 -5.67 13.90
C LEU A 290 -0.86 -5.49 14.49
N ARG A 291 -0.74 -5.41 15.82
CA ARG A 291 0.54 -5.50 16.53
C ARG A 291 0.86 -6.94 16.91
N ASP A 292 -0.08 -7.88 16.80
CA ASP A 292 0.23 -9.28 17.07
C ASP A 292 1.10 -9.87 15.96
N ARG A 293 2.17 -10.56 16.36
CA ARG A 293 3.15 -11.12 15.41
C ARG A 293 2.55 -12.27 14.60
N ILE A 294 1.67 -13.07 15.20
CA ILE A 294 1.07 -14.21 14.52
C ILE A 294 0.16 -13.69 13.41
N THR A 295 -0.70 -12.71 13.72
CA THR A 295 -1.58 -12.05 12.75
C THR A 295 -0.82 -11.47 11.56
N VAL A 296 0.28 -10.73 11.78
CA VAL A 296 1.00 -10.05 10.68
C VAL A 296 1.93 -10.96 9.88
N LEU A 297 2.51 -12.01 10.50
CA LEU A 297 3.45 -12.89 9.82
C LEU A 297 2.74 -14.00 9.02
N ALA A 298 1.51 -14.34 9.39
CA ALA A 298 0.70 -15.29 8.65
C ALA A 298 0.32 -14.73 7.28
N ASP A 299 0.61 -15.49 6.22
CA ASP A 299 0.16 -15.19 4.85
C ASP A 299 -0.85 -16.25 4.39
N GLU A 300 -1.99 -16.23 5.06
CA GLU A 300 -3.12 -17.08 4.73
C GLU A 300 -3.68 -16.76 3.33
N PRO A 301 -4.26 -17.77 2.64
CA PRO A 301 -4.96 -17.54 1.38
C PRO A 301 -6.00 -16.43 1.52
N GLU A 302 -6.18 -15.65 0.45
CA GLU A 302 -7.09 -14.50 0.48
C GLU A 302 -8.52 -14.95 0.77
N SER A 303 -9.06 -14.51 1.92
CA SER A 303 -10.46 -14.69 2.26
C SER A 303 -11.33 -14.11 1.15
N ARG A 304 -12.27 -14.92 0.66
CA ARG A 304 -13.31 -14.41 -0.23
C ARG A 304 -14.22 -13.51 0.59
N PHE A 305 -14.65 -12.39 0.03
CA PHE A 305 -15.68 -11.53 0.61
C PHE A 305 -16.63 -11.10 -0.51
N GLU A 306 -17.83 -10.66 -0.13
CA GLU A 306 -18.90 -10.32 -1.07
C GLU A 306 -19.08 -8.82 -1.22
N TYR A 307 -18.61 -8.06 -0.24
CA TYR A 307 -18.73 -6.61 -0.18
C TYR A 307 -17.43 -5.95 0.25
N THR A 308 -17.18 -4.78 -0.33
CA THR A 308 -16.09 -3.87 0.04
C THR A 308 -16.66 -2.47 0.12
N ALA A 309 -16.43 -1.80 1.22
CA ALA A 309 -16.72 -0.38 1.29
C ALA A 309 -15.70 0.44 0.48
N TRP A 310 -16.09 1.67 0.14
CA TRP A 310 -15.38 2.49 -0.83
C TRP A 310 -14.31 3.42 -0.23
N TRP A 311 -13.91 3.20 1.04
CA TRP A 311 -12.77 3.88 1.66
C TRP A 311 -11.44 3.57 0.95
N PHE A 312 -11.28 2.34 0.44
CA PHE A 312 -10.17 1.95 -0.42
C PHE A 312 -10.60 0.73 -1.24
N THR A 313 -11.16 0.96 -2.43
CA THR A 313 -11.53 -0.11 -3.36
C THR A 313 -10.99 0.21 -4.74
N ALA A 314 -10.01 -0.58 -5.20
CA ALA A 314 -9.35 -0.39 -6.47
C ALA A 314 -9.66 -1.53 -7.45
N PHE A 315 -9.91 -1.19 -8.71
CA PHE A 315 -10.33 -2.15 -9.74
C PHE A 315 -9.98 -1.66 -11.15
N PRO A 316 -9.81 -2.58 -12.13
CA PRO A 316 -9.63 -2.24 -13.53
C PRO A 316 -10.90 -1.61 -14.11
N ILE A 317 -10.75 -0.57 -14.93
CA ILE A 317 -11.89 0.17 -15.50
C ILE A 317 -12.54 -0.53 -16.69
N ALA A 318 -11.76 -1.38 -17.36
CA ALA A 318 -12.23 -2.23 -18.45
C ALA A 318 -12.85 -3.49 -17.85
N VAL A 319 -14.17 -3.55 -17.84
CA VAL A 319 -14.91 -4.80 -17.65
C VAL A 319 -14.98 -5.44 -19.02
N GLY A 320 -14.07 -6.38 -19.29
CA GLY A 320 -14.16 -7.28 -20.43
C GLY A 320 -15.31 -8.27 -20.26
#